data_AF-V3ZDH6-F1
#
_entry.id   AF-V3ZDH6-F1
#
_cell.length_a   1.000
_cell.length_b   1.000
_cell.length_c   1.000
_cell.angle_alpha   90.00
_cell.angle_beta   90.00
_cell.angle_gamma   90.00
#
_symmetry.space_group_name_H-M   'P 1'
#
loop_
_entity.id
_entity.type
_entity.pdbx_description
1 polymer ?
#
loop_
_entity_poly.entity_id
_entity_poly.type
_entity_poly.pdbx_seq_one_letter_code
_entity_poly.pdbx_strand_id
1 'polypeptide(L)' 'RRLAANARERKRMESLNVAFDQLRAVVPSIGKDRQLSKYDTLQMAQTYIAALKDLL' A
#
# COMPACT_ATOMS: atom_id res chain seq x y z
N ARG A 1 -25.74 9.35 -15.57
CA ARG A 1 -24.49 10.15 -15.51
C ARG A 1 -23.71 9.95 -14.21
N ARG A 2 -24.30 10.18 -13.00
CA ARG A 2 -23.63 9.96 -11.70
C ARG A 2 -23.19 8.49 -11.47
N LEU A 3 -24.05 7.53 -11.80
CA LEU A 3 -23.74 6.09 -11.65
C LEU A 3 -22.47 5.66 -12.41
N ALA A 4 -22.33 6.11 -13.66
CA ALA A 4 -21.16 5.81 -14.48
C ALA A 4 -19.88 6.46 -13.93
N ALA A 5 -19.96 7.66 -13.36
CA ALA A 5 -18.83 8.32 -12.71
C ALA A 5 -18.40 7.55 -11.43
N ASN A 6 -19.36 7.16 -10.60
CA ASN A 6 -19.08 6.39 -9.38
C ASN A 6 -18.45 5.02 -9.69
N ALA A 7 -18.91 4.35 -10.76
CA ALA A 7 -18.34 3.08 -11.21
C ALA A 7 -16.87 3.23 -11.64
N ARG A 8 -16.53 4.32 -12.35
CA ARG A 8 -15.14 4.60 -12.73
C ARG A 8 -14.25 4.88 -11.53
N GLU A 9 -14.73 5.67 -10.57
CA GLU A 9 -13.95 5.97 -9.38
C GLU A 9 -13.72 4.73 -8.51
N ARG A 10 -14.72 3.84 -8.41
CA ARG A 10 -14.55 2.55 -7.74
C ARG A 10 -13.45 1.72 -8.40
N LYS A 11 -13.45 1.60 -9.73
CA LYS A 11 -12.41 0.88 -10.48
C LYS A 11 -11.02 1.49 -10.27
N ARG A 12 -10.93 2.83 -10.23
CA ARG A 12 -9.67 3.54 -9.93
C ARG A 12 -9.16 3.19 -8.52
N MET A 13 -10.04 3.18 -7.53
CA MET A 13 -9.71 2.84 -6.15
C MET A 13 -9.37 1.36 -5.97
N GLU A 14 -9.99 0.44 -6.73
CA GLU A 14 -9.61 -0.97 -6.78
C GLU A 14 -8.16 -1.14 -7.27
N SER A 15 -7.78 -0.48 -8.37
CA SER A 15 -6.40 -0.49 -8.86
C SER A 15 -5.41 0.06 -7.83
N LEU A 16 -5.79 1.12 -7.10
CA LEU A 16 -4.96 1.66 -6.01
C LEU A 16 -4.79 0.66 -4.86
N ASN A 17 -5.86 -0.04 -4.48
CA ASN A 17 -5.79 -1.05 -3.41
C ASN A 17 -4.88 -2.21 -3.79
N VAL A 18 -4.94 -2.67 -5.05
CA VAL A 18 -4.01 -3.70 -5.57
C VAL A 18 -2.55 -3.26 -5.45
N ALA A 19 -2.24 -2.00 -5.78
CA ALA A 19 -0.88 -1.46 -5.61
C ALA A 19 -0.46 -1.41 -4.13
N PHE A 20 -1.37 -1.07 -3.22
CA PHE A 20 -1.10 -1.14 -1.78
C PHE A 20 -0.83 -2.56 -1.30
N ASP A 21 -1.54 -3.55 -1.81
CA ASP A 21 -1.32 -4.95 -1.45
C ASP A 21 0.01 -5.48 -1.97
N GLN A 22 0.41 -5.09 -3.18
CA GLN A 22 1.75 -5.37 -3.72
C GLN A 22 2.85 -4.74 -2.86
N LEU A 23 2.65 -3.49 -2.42
CA LEU A 23 3.61 -2.84 -1.53
C LEU A 23 3.70 -3.60 -0.20
N ARG A 24 2.57 -3.92 0.44
CA ARG A 24 2.54 -4.68 1.70
C ARG A 24 3.26 -6.03 1.64
N ALA A 25 3.24 -6.69 0.49
CA ALA A 25 3.92 -7.97 0.31
C ALA A 25 5.46 -7.87 0.39
N VAL A 26 6.02 -6.67 0.19
CA VAL A 26 7.48 -6.46 0.17
C VAL A 26 8.00 -5.62 1.34
N VAL A 27 7.13 -4.94 2.09
CA VAL A 27 7.55 -4.22 3.31
C VAL A 27 7.46 -5.11 4.55
N PRO A 28 8.40 -4.99 5.50
CA PRO A 28 8.34 -5.72 6.77
C PRO A 28 7.05 -5.43 7.57
N SER A 29 6.44 -6.45 8.18
CA SER A 29 5.29 -6.29 9.09
C SER A 29 5.56 -6.91 10.46
N ILE A 30 5.09 -6.25 11.52
CA ILE A 30 5.19 -6.77 12.90
C ILE A 30 3.95 -7.65 13.16
N GLY A 31 4.14 -8.97 13.03
CA GLY A 31 3.11 -9.98 13.22
C GLY A 31 2.66 -10.61 11.90
N LYS A 32 2.63 -11.96 11.85
CA LYS A 32 2.34 -12.74 10.64
C LYS A 32 0.96 -12.47 10.03
N ASP A 33 0.01 -11.97 10.83
CA ASP A 33 -1.40 -11.88 10.43
C ASP A 33 -1.98 -10.45 10.40
N ARG A 34 -1.18 -9.42 10.73
CA ARG A 34 -1.69 -8.04 10.76
C ARG A 34 -1.33 -7.29 9.49
N GLN A 35 -2.33 -7.05 8.64
CA GLN A 35 -2.20 -6.16 7.51
C GLN A 35 -1.99 -4.71 7.99
N LEU A 36 -0.94 -4.06 7.49
CA LEU A 36 -0.67 -2.65 7.78
C LEU A 36 -1.77 -1.74 7.19
N SER A 37 -2.14 -0.69 7.91
CA SER A 37 -3.01 0.35 7.35
C SER A 37 -2.32 1.04 6.14
N LYS A 38 -3.07 1.80 5.33
CA LYS A 38 -2.46 2.52 4.19
C LYS A 38 -1.36 3.48 4.64
N TYR A 39 -1.61 4.21 5.72
CA TYR A 39 -0.62 5.12 6.29
C TYR A 39 0.62 4.36 6.78
N ASP A 40 0.42 3.30 7.59
CA ASP A 40 1.53 2.53 8.14
C ASP A 40 2.35 1.84 7.04
N THR A 41 1.69 1.41 5.95
CA THR A 41 2.37 0.81 4.79
C THR A 41 3.32 1.81 4.14
N LEU A 42 2.87 3.06 3.92
CA LEU A 42 3.71 4.10 3.33
C LEU A 42 4.84 4.53 4.26
N GLN A 43 4.57 4.62 5.56
CA GLN A 43 5.59 4.95 6.55
C GLN A 43 6.65 3.86 6.64
N MET A 44 6.23 2.60 6.71
CA MET A 44 7.14 1.45 6.71
C MET A 44 7.99 1.38 5.44
N ALA A 45 7.39 1.67 4.28
CA ALA A 45 8.11 1.66 3.01
C ALA A 45 9.23 2.70 2.97
N GLN A 46 8.97 3.92 3.44
CA GLN A 46 9.98 4.97 3.54
C GLN A 46 11.12 4.58 4.49
N THR A 47 10.79 4.11 5.70
CA THR A 47 11.78 3.66 6.68
C THR A 47 12.60 2.49 6.15
N TYR A 48 11.96 1.52 5.48
CA TYR A 48 12.66 0.35 4.96
C TYR A 48 13.62 0.71 3.83
N ILE A 49 13.20 1.57 2.89
CA ILE A 49 14.09 2.08 1.84
C ILE A 49 15.30 2.82 2.44
N ALA A 50 15.10 3.65 3.47
CA ALA A 50 16.20 4.35 4.14
C ALA A 50 17.17 3.35 4.80
N ALA A 51 16.66 2.38 5.56
CA ALA A 51 17.48 1.37 6.22
C ALA A 51 18.27 0.51 5.23
N LEU A 52 17.68 0.14 4.09
CA LEU A 52 18.40 -0.60 3.04
C LEU A 52 19.49 0.25 2.38
N LYS A 53 19.26 1.56 2.21
CA LYS A 53 20.27 2.48 1.68
C LYS A 53 21.46 2.65 2.63
N ASP A 54 21.22 2.68 3.94
CA ASP A 54 22.29 2.83 4.93
C ASP A 54 23.15 1.56 5.08
N LEU A 55 22.63 0.41 4.66
CA LEU A 55 23.35 -0.88 4.69
C LEU A 55 24.27 -1.10 3.47
N LEU A 56 24.04 -0.35 2.37
CA LEU A 56 24.79 -0.43 1.11
C LEU A 56 25.94 0.58 1.07
#